data_AF-A0A948BMY7-F1
#
_entry.id   AF-A0A948BMY7-F1
#
_cell.length_a   1.000
_cell.length_b   1.000
_cell.length_c   1.000
_cell.angle_alpha   90.00
_cell.angle_beta   90.00
_cell.angle_gamma   90.00
#
_symmetry.space_group_name_H-M   'P 1'
#
loop_
_entity.id
_entity.type
_entity.pdbx_description
1 polymer ?
#
loop_
_entity_poly.entity_id
_entity_poly.type
_entity_poly.pdbx_seq_one_letter_code
_entity_poly.pdbx_strand_id
1 'polypeptide(L)'
;MNTLALTMIWPFFICIILVAIIGLYCLLFTFNLIRALIGFEILMKAVTLLIIVAGYASGQSALAQSLVITLIVIEVVLVTVAMGIVLGLHKHYKSLDVRNLRNLKG
;
A
#
# COMPACT_ATOMS: atom_id res chain seq x y z
N MET A 1 23.10 5.22 24.17
CA MET A 1 21.86 5.19 23.36
C MET A 1 20.80 4.45 24.16
N ASN A 2 19.75 5.15 24.59
CA ASN A 2 18.89 4.73 25.70
C ASN A 2 18.06 3.49 25.37
N THR A 3 18.03 2.54 26.30
CA THR A 3 17.10 1.39 26.30
C THR A 3 15.64 1.83 26.17
N LEU A 4 15.28 3.00 26.72
CA LEU A 4 13.95 3.62 26.59
C LEU A 4 13.58 3.99 25.15
N ALA A 5 14.55 4.39 24.33
CA ALA A 5 14.29 4.73 22.92
C ALA A 5 14.05 3.45 22.10
N LEU A 6 14.82 2.38 22.36
CA LEU A 6 14.61 1.08 21.71
C LEU A 6 13.24 0.48 22.07
N THR A 7 12.78 0.58 23.31
CA THR A 7 11.44 0.11 23.71
C THR A 7 10.30 0.90 23.07
N MET A 8 10.52 2.18 22.74
CA MET A 8 9.50 3.00 22.08
C MET A 8 9.44 2.71 20.57
N ILE A 9 10.56 2.36 19.94
CA ILE A 9 10.66 2.11 18.49
C ILE A 9 10.20 0.68 18.11
N TRP A 10 10.50 -0.32 18.95
CA TRP A 10 10.14 -1.72 18.73
C TRP A 10 8.66 -1.98 18.38
N PRO A 11 7.65 -1.40 19.07
CA PRO A 11 6.25 -1.65 18.73
C PRO A 11 5.87 -1.14 17.33
N PHE A 12 6.52 -0.08 16.83
CA PHE A 12 6.21 0.45 15.49
C PHE A 12 6.62 -0.54 14.39
N PHE A 13 7.75 -1.23 14.53
CA PHE A 13 8.17 -2.26 13.57
C PHE A 13 7.20 -3.43 13.53
N ILE A 14 6.67 -3.87 14.68
CA ILE A 14 5.66 -4.93 14.75
C ILE A 14 4.39 -4.49 14.01
N CYS A 15 3.89 -3.28 14.27
CA CYS A 15 2.72 -2.76 13.57
C CYS A 15 2.93 -2.69 12.05
N ILE A 16 4.10 -2.22 11.58
CA ILE A 16 4.40 -2.14 10.14
C ILE A 16 4.37 -3.53 9.49
N ILE A 17 4.99 -4.52 10.12
CA ILE A 17 5.02 -5.90 9.60
C ILE A 17 3.60 -6.48 9.56
N LEU A 18 2.79 -6.27 10.59
CA LEU A 18 1.41 -6.72 10.62
C LEU A 18 0.57 -6.09 9.49
N VAL A 19 0.68 -4.77 9.30
CA VAL A 19 -0.03 -4.05 8.22
C VAL A 19 0.43 -4.54 6.85
N ALA A 20 1.73 -4.76 6.65
CA ALA A 20 2.28 -5.29 5.41
C ALA A 20 1.77 -6.70 5.10
N ILE A 21 1.74 -7.59 6.09
CA ILE A 21 1.21 -8.96 5.94
C ILE A 21 -0.28 -8.94 5.62
N ILE A 22 -1.06 -8.10 6.30
CA ILE A 22 -2.51 -7.95 6.03
C ILE A 22 -2.74 -7.42 4.61
N GLY A 23 -1.99 -6.39 4.19
CA GLY A 23 -2.07 -5.84 2.84
C GLY A 23 -1.74 -6.87 1.76
N LEU A 24 -0.65 -7.62 1.96
CA LEU A 24 -0.24 -8.68 1.04
C LEU A 24 -1.26 -9.84 0.99
N TYR A 25 -1.79 -10.24 2.14
CA TYR A 25 -2.83 -11.26 2.22
C TYR A 25 -4.11 -10.84 1.48
N CYS A 26 -4.53 -9.58 1.66
CA CYS A 26 -5.67 -9.00 0.95
C CYS A 26 -5.43 -8.95 -0.57
N LEU A 27 -4.21 -8.63 -1.01
CA LEU A 27 -3.89 -8.59 -2.43
C LEU A 27 -3.97 -9.99 -3.07
N LEU A 28 -3.42 -11.01 -2.42
CA LEU A 28 -3.32 -12.36 -2.98
C LEU A 28 -4.65 -13.13 -3.02
N PHE A 29 -5.49 -12.95 -2.01
CA PHE A 29 -6.70 -13.78 -1.87
C PHE A 29 -7.91 -13.25 -2.66
N THR A 30 -7.77 -12.12 -3.35
CA THR A 30 -8.93 -11.40 -3.90
C THR A 30 -9.02 -11.55 -5.42
N PHE A 31 -10.17 -12.05 -5.87
CA PHE A 31 -10.50 -12.15 -7.30
C PHE A 31 -11.19 -10.89 -7.83
N ASN A 32 -11.58 -9.97 -6.95
CA ASN A 32 -12.22 -8.71 -7.32
C ASN A 32 -11.19 -7.59 -7.45
N LEU A 33 -11.20 -6.90 -8.59
CA LEU A 33 -10.28 -5.80 -8.93
C LEU A 33 -10.27 -4.67 -7.89
N ILE A 34 -11.44 -4.25 -7.40
CA ILE A 34 -11.54 -3.19 -6.37
C ILE A 34 -10.89 -3.64 -5.06
N ARG A 35 -11.12 -4.91 -4.68
CA ARG A 35 -10.57 -5.44 -3.43
C ARG A 35 -9.05 -5.62 -3.51
N ALA A 36 -8.53 -5.98 -4.68
CA ALA A 36 -7.10 -5.99 -4.95
C ALA A 36 -6.50 -4.57 -4.83
N LEU A 37 -7.19 -3.54 -5.34
CA LEU A 37 -6.74 -2.14 -5.24
C LEU A 37 -6.68 -1.66 -3.78
N ILE A 38 -7.63 -2.08 -2.93
CA ILE A 38 -7.61 -1.81 -1.49
C ILE A 38 -6.41 -2.50 -0.82
N GLY A 39 -6.14 -3.75 -1.17
CA GLY A 39 -4.96 -4.47 -0.66
C GLY A 39 -3.64 -3.76 -1.03
N PHE A 40 -3.57 -3.21 -2.24
CA PHE A 40 -2.43 -2.43 -2.70
C PHE A 40 -2.24 -1.13 -1.88
N GLU A 41 -3.30 -0.37 -1.63
CA GLU A 41 -3.24 0.85 -0.79
C GLU A 41 -2.74 0.54 0.63
N ILE A 42 -3.24 -0.54 1.25
CA ILE A 42 -2.79 -0.95 2.60
C ILE A 42 -1.29 -1.26 2.62
N LEU A 43 -0.79 -1.92 1.57
CA LEU A 43 0.63 -2.24 1.45
C LEU A 43 1.48 -0.97 1.28
N MET A 44 1.03 0.01 0.50
CA MET A 44 1.70 1.30 0.36
C MET A 44 1.75 2.08 1.68
N LYS A 45 0.69 2.03 2.51
CA LYS A 45 0.75 2.63 3.86
C LYS A 45 1.80 1.98 4.76
N ALA A 46 2.02 0.67 4.64
CA ALA A 46 3.09 0.00 5.39
C ALA A 46 4.49 0.54 5.00
N VAL A 47 4.71 0.79 3.71
CA VAL A 47 5.95 1.39 3.19
C VAL A 47 6.12 2.82 3.71
N THR A 48 5.06 3.63 3.64
CA THR A 48 5.09 5.01 4.11
C THR A 48 5.36 5.09 5.63
N LEU A 49 4.77 4.21 6.43
CA LEU A 49 5.07 4.10 7.87
C LEU A 49 6.53 3.68 8.14
N LEU A 50 7.07 2.75 7.33
CA LEU A 50 8.46 2.32 7.44
C LEU A 50 9.44 3.48 7.21
N ILE A 51 9.17 4.35 6.24
CA ILE A 51 9.99 5.53 5.95
C ILE A 51 9.98 6.53 7.12
N ILE A 52 8.83 6.73 7.76
CA ILE A 52 8.72 7.61 8.93
C ILE A 52 9.58 7.08 10.09
N VAL A 53 9.48 5.78 10.38
CA VAL A 53 10.27 5.15 11.46
C VAL A 53 11.76 5.19 11.13
N ALA A 54 12.14 4.91 9.88
CA ALA A 54 13.53 5.00 9.44
C ALA A 54 14.09 6.42 9.57
N GLY A 55 13.31 7.43 9.15
CA GLY A 55 13.67 8.84 9.29
C GLY A 55 13.86 9.28 10.74
N TYR A 56 12.99 8.79 11.63
CA TYR A 56 13.11 9.03 13.07
C TYR A 56 14.35 8.35 13.66
N ALA A 57 14.66 7.12 13.23
CA ALA A 57 15.82 6.36 13.71
C ALA A 57 17.16 6.98 13.25
N SER A 58 17.22 7.55 12.06
CA SER A 58 18.43 8.20 11.52
C SER A 58 18.59 9.66 11.98
N GLY A 59 17.53 10.27 12.54
CA GLY A 59 17.52 11.66 13.01
C GLY A 59 17.23 12.70 11.93
N GLN A 60 16.95 12.28 10.69
CA GLN A 60 16.58 13.16 9.57
C GLN A 60 15.06 13.20 9.35
N SER A 61 14.30 13.55 10.39
CA SER A 61 12.84 13.60 10.34
C SER A 61 12.29 14.53 9.25
N ALA A 62 12.97 15.65 8.97
CA ALA A 62 12.55 16.60 7.93
C ALA A 62 12.64 15.99 6.51
N LEU A 63 13.71 15.26 6.21
CA LEU A 63 13.87 14.57 4.93
C LEU A 63 12.80 13.48 4.78
N ALA A 64 12.60 12.66 5.81
CA ALA A 64 11.58 11.61 5.77
C ALA A 64 10.16 12.17 5.59
N GLN A 65 9.81 13.26 6.28
CA GLN A 65 8.52 13.93 6.11
C GLN A 65 8.32 14.45 4.69
N SER A 66 9.34 15.08 4.09
CA SER A 66 9.25 15.55 2.70
C SER A 66 9.00 14.39 1.72
N LEU A 67 9.69 13.26 1.92
CA LEU A 67 9.54 12.07 1.09
C LEU A 67 8.15 11.44 1.26
N VAL A 68 7.64 11.36 2.48
CA VAL A 68 6.28 10.87 2.79
C VAL A 68 5.21 11.71 2.10
N ILE A 69 5.33 13.04 2.14
CA ILE A 69 4.36 13.93 1.48
C ILE A 69 4.34 13.67 -0.03
N THR A 70 5.51 13.53 -0.67
CA THR A 70 5.58 13.21 -2.10
C THR A 70 5.00 11.82 -2.42
N LEU A 71 5.21 10.83 -1.55
CA LEU A 71 4.63 9.49 -1.70
C LEU A 71 3.11 9.52 -1.65
N ILE A 72 2.52 10.25 -0.71
CA ILE A 72 1.06 10.36 -0.58
C ILE A 72 0.44 10.92 -1.87
N VAL A 73 1.08 11.92 -2.49
CA VAL A 73 0.61 12.48 -3.78
C VAL A 73 0.66 11.42 -4.88
N ILE A 74 1.77 10.68 -4.98
CA ILE A 74 1.95 9.61 -5.98
C ILE A 74 0.94 8.46 -5.75
N GLU A 75 0.71 8.06 -4.51
CA GLU A 75 -0.24 7.01 -4.13
C GLU A 75 -1.66 7.34 -4.65
N VAL A 76 -2.14 8.55 -4.40
CA VAL A 76 -3.47 8.99 -4.87
C VAL A 76 -3.55 9.00 -6.40
N VAL A 77 -2.50 9.45 -7.09
CA VAL A 77 -2.47 9.43 -8.55
C VAL A 77 -2.52 8.00 -9.08
N LEU A 78 -1.75 7.07 -8.51
CA LEU A 78 -1.73 5.66 -8.90
C LEU A 78 -3.11 5.01 -8.70
N VAL A 79 -3.75 5.23 -7.54
CA VAL A 79 -5.07 4.65 -7.26
C VAL A 79 -6.14 5.22 -8.19
N THR A 80 -6.03 6.49 -8.57
CA THR A 80 -6.96 7.14 -9.50
C THR A 80 -6.87 6.53 -10.89
N VAL A 81 -5.65 6.33 -11.39
CA VAL A 81 -5.42 5.69 -12.71
C VAL A 81 -5.91 4.24 -12.69
N ALA A 82 -5.55 3.48 -11.67
CA ALA A 82 -5.98 2.10 -11.52
C ALA A 82 -7.51 1.99 -11.42
N MET A 83 -8.17 2.86 -10.65
CA MET A 83 -9.62 2.90 -10.55
C MET A 83 -10.27 3.27 -11.89
N GLY A 84 -9.69 4.19 -12.66
CA GLY A 84 -10.14 4.51 -14.01
C GLY A 84 -10.14 3.28 -14.93
N ILE A 85 -9.08 2.46 -14.86
CA ILE A 85 -8.99 1.19 -15.59
C ILE A 85 -10.09 0.22 -15.11
N VAL A 86 -10.26 0.08 -13.79
CA VAL A 86 -11.28 -0.81 -13.21
C VAL A 86 -12.70 -0.40 -13.64
N LEU A 87 -13.01 0.90 -13.64
CA LEU A 87 -14.29 1.43 -14.11
C LEU A 87 -14.49 1.20 -15.62
N GLY A 88 -13.43 1.38 -16.41
CA GLY A 88 -13.44 1.06 -17.84
C GLY A 88 -13.74 -0.42 -18.11
N LEU A 89 -13.07 -1.33 -17.40
CA LEU A 89 -13.32 -2.76 -17.49
C LEU A 89 -14.75 -3.13 -17.04
N HIS A 90 -15.25 -2.48 -15.99
CA HIS A 90 -16.61 -2.72 -15.51
C HIS A 90 -17.66 -2.34 -16.56
N LYS A 91 -17.43 -1.30 -17.37
CA LYS A 91 -18.32 -0.91 -18.46
C LYS A 91 -18.45 -1.98 -19.55
N HIS A 92 -17.37 -2.70 -19.85
CA HIS A 92 -17.34 -3.71 -20.91
C HIS A 92 -17.75 -5.11 -20.43
N TYR A 93 -17.32 -5.53 -19.25
CA TYR A 93 -17.53 -6.89 -18.74
C TYR A 93 -18.67 -7.00 -17.73
N LYS A 94 -19.23 -5.87 -17.25
CA LYS A 94 -20.24 -5.79 -16.16
C LYS A 94 -19.87 -6.56 -14.88
N SER A 95 -18.62 -6.94 -14.75
CA SER A 95 -18.07 -7.76 -13.67
C SER A 95 -16.73 -7.19 -13.25
N LEU A 96 -16.43 -7.26 -11.96
CA LEU A 96 -15.17 -6.82 -11.37
C LEU A 96 -14.24 -7.98 -11.05
N ASP A 97 -14.62 -9.20 -11.44
CA ASP A 97 -13.82 -10.40 -11.22
C ASP A 97 -12.76 -10.56 -12.32
N VAL A 98 -11.50 -10.64 -11.89
CA VAL A 98 -10.30 -10.78 -12.73
C VAL A 98 -10.40 -11.99 -13.67
N ARG A 99 -11.13 -13.04 -13.28
CA ARG A 99 -11.28 -14.26 -14.08
C ARG A 99 -12.02 -14.03 -15.40
N ASN A 100 -12.88 -13.01 -15.46
CA ASN A 100 -13.63 -12.66 -16.67
C ASN A 100 -12.75 -11.99 -17.74
N LEU A 101 -11.53 -11.58 -17.37
CA LEU A 101 -10.56 -10.96 -18.29
C LEU A 101 -9.73 -11.99 -19.07
N ARG A 102 -9.97 -13.29 -18.88
CA ARG A 102 -9.14 -14.38 -19.40
C ARG A 102 -9.50 -14.81 -20.84
N ASN A 103 -9.89 -13.86 -21.69
CA ASN A 103 -10.33 -14.10 -23.08
C ASN A 103 -9.21 -13.90 -24.13
N LEU A 104 -7.96 -13.72 -23.69
CA LEU A 104 -6.81 -13.69 -24.57
C LEU A 104 -6.44 -15.12 -24.96
N LYS A 105 -6.80 -15.51 -26.19
CA LYS A 105 -6.33 -16.75 -26.81
C LYS A 105 -4.93 -16.49 -27.37
N GLY A 106 -3.96 -17.28 -26.93
CA GLY A 106 -2.71 -17.46 -27.66
C GLY A 106 -2.95 -18.31 -28.90
#